data_AF-A0A6X7U5C0-F1
#
_entry.id   AF-A0A6X7U5C0-F1
#
_cell.length_a   1.000
_cell.length_b   1.000
_cell.length_c   1.000
_cell.angle_alpha   90.00
_cell.angle_beta   90.00
_cell.angle_gamma   90.00
#
_symmetry.space_group_name_H-M   'P 1'
#
loop_
_entity.id
_entity.type
_entity.pdbx_description
1 polymer ?
#
loop_
_entity_poly.entity_id
_entity_poly.type
_entity_poly.pdbx_seq_one_letter_code
_entity_poly.pdbx_strand_id
1 'polypeptide(L)'
;MPGVILFALPYFPVIAAYFAFRYLFPGVSFSEHRDALGAAIASYAGTTIAILIAALTFVIGIGGRNMHKVKSYGYMTTVIIMYALTFAELGIVFFMGLFLMATSKEPINFLPTLSIGFAATSLMHISLLLVQLFNFSKKK
;
A
#
# COMPACT_ATOMS: atom_id res chain seq x y z
N MET A 1 8.63 18.03 -4.43
CA MET A 1 8.79 16.74 -3.71
C MET A 1 8.40 15.59 -4.62
N PRO A 2 9.33 15.01 -5.39
CA PRO A 2 9.01 13.96 -6.37
C PRO A 2 8.45 12.68 -5.73
N GLY A 3 8.85 12.35 -4.49
CA GLY A 3 8.33 11.18 -3.77
C GLY A 3 6.83 11.25 -3.47
N VAL A 4 6.31 12.41 -3.03
CA VAL A 4 4.88 12.55 -2.75
C VAL A 4 4.04 12.41 -4.02
N ILE A 5 4.56 12.87 -5.16
CA ILE A 5 3.90 12.73 -6.47
C ILE A 5 3.85 11.26 -6.89
N LEU A 6 4.97 10.53 -6.73
CA LEU A 6 5.03 9.09 -7.00
C LEU A 6 4.12 8.28 -6.07
N PHE A 7 3.94 8.75 -4.83
CA PHE A 7 2.98 8.16 -3.88
C PHE A 7 1.53 8.44 -4.26
N ALA A 8 1.20 9.61 -4.80
CA ALA A 8 -0.17 9.92 -5.22
C ALA A 8 -0.59 9.19 -6.51
N LEU A 9 0.36 8.82 -7.37
CA LEU A 9 0.09 8.26 -8.70
C LEU A 9 -0.80 7.00 -8.68
N PRO A 10 -0.57 6.01 -7.79
CA PRO A 10 -1.42 4.81 -7.72
C PRO A 10 -2.86 5.06 -7.29
N TYR A 11 -3.19 6.20 -6.69
CA TYR A 11 -4.58 6.51 -6.32
C TYR A 11 -5.47 6.75 -7.56
N PHE A 12 -4.92 7.32 -8.64
CA PHE A 12 -5.68 7.58 -9.86
C PHE A 12 -6.28 6.32 -10.51
N PRO A 13 -5.50 5.26 -10.80
CA PRO A 13 -6.06 4.03 -11.37
C PRO A 13 -7.03 3.33 -10.41
N VAL A 14 -6.81 3.40 -9.08
CA VAL A 14 -7.73 2.82 -8.10
C VAL A 14 -9.06 3.56 -8.06
N ILE A 15 -9.05 4.89 -8.09
CA ILE A 15 -10.27 5.70 -8.18
C ILE A 15 -11.02 5.42 -9.49
N ALA A 16 -10.30 5.34 -10.61
CA ALA A 16 -10.91 5.01 -11.90
C ALA A 16 -11.53 3.60 -11.89
N ALA A 17 -10.83 2.61 -11.33
CA ALA A 17 -11.33 1.25 -11.17
C ALA A 17 -12.56 1.20 -10.26
N TYR A 18 -12.59 2.00 -9.18
CA TYR A 18 -13.75 2.11 -8.29
C TYR A 18 -14.99 2.61 -9.05
N PHE A 19 -14.88 3.70 -9.81
CA PHE A 19 -16.01 4.22 -10.59
C PHE A 19 -16.45 3.25 -11.68
N ALA A 20 -15.51 2.59 -12.36
CA ALA A 20 -15.81 1.58 -13.38
C ALA A 20 -16.57 0.38 -12.79
N PHE A 21 -16.11 -0.14 -11.64
CA PHE A 21 -16.79 -1.25 -10.95
C PHE A 21 -18.17 -0.84 -10.45
N ARG A 22 -18.32 0.37 -9.92
CA ARG A 22 -19.61 0.88 -9.44
C ARG A 22 -20.62 1.06 -10.57
N TYR A 23 -20.15 1.45 -11.76
CA TYR A 23 -20.97 1.58 -12.95
C TYR A 23 -21.39 0.22 -13.52
N LEU A 24 -20.46 -0.74 -13.58
CA LEU A 24 -20.70 -2.08 -14.15
C LEU A 24 -21.50 -3.00 -13.21
N PHE A 25 -21.33 -2.86 -11.90
CA PHE A 25 -21.96 -3.74 -10.89
C PHE A 25 -22.53 -2.94 -9.70
N PRO A 26 -23.60 -2.16 -9.90
CA PRO A 26 -24.15 -1.25 -8.88
C PRO A 26 -24.72 -1.97 -7.64
N GLY A 27 -25.04 -3.26 -7.76
CA GLY A 27 -25.63 -4.08 -6.70
C GLY A 27 -24.62 -4.79 -5.78
N VAL A 28 -23.32 -4.71 -6.05
CA VAL A 28 -22.31 -5.37 -5.19
C VAL A 28 -22.09 -4.54 -3.93
N SER A 29 -22.51 -5.10 -2.80
CA SER A 29 -22.37 -4.53 -1.47
C SER A 29 -21.56 -5.50 -0.61
N PHE A 30 -20.44 -5.04 -0.04
CA PHE A 30 -19.62 -5.82 0.90
C PHE A 30 -20.23 -5.84 2.32
N SER A 31 -21.55 -5.98 2.43
CA SER A 31 -22.29 -5.86 3.68
C SER A 31 -22.39 -7.17 4.47
N GLU A 32 -22.41 -8.33 3.81
CA GLU A 32 -22.75 -9.62 4.44
C GLU A 32 -21.57 -10.35 5.12
N HIS A 33 -20.32 -10.00 4.80
CA HIS A 33 -19.12 -10.68 5.33
C HIS A 33 -18.02 -9.70 5.78
N ARG A 34 -18.40 -8.68 6.55
CA ARG A 34 -17.48 -7.61 7.00
C ARG A 34 -16.37 -8.13 7.92
N ASP A 35 -16.69 -9.12 8.73
CA ASP A 35 -15.79 -9.70 9.72
C ASP A 35 -14.65 -10.46 9.00
N ALA A 36 -15.02 -11.28 8.01
CA ALA A 36 -14.08 -12.00 7.17
C ALA A 36 -13.24 -11.04 6.30
N LEU A 37 -13.86 -10.00 5.74
CA LEU A 37 -13.15 -8.97 4.99
C LEU A 37 -12.17 -8.20 5.88
N GLY A 38 -12.59 -7.80 7.08
CA GLY A 38 -11.76 -7.10 8.05
C GLY A 38 -10.56 -7.94 8.49
N ALA A 39 -10.79 -9.23 8.78
CA ALA A 39 -9.73 -10.19 9.10
C ALA A 39 -8.73 -10.35 7.95
N ALA A 40 -9.22 -10.47 6.71
CA ALA A 40 -8.37 -10.59 5.53
C ALA A 40 -7.54 -9.31 5.30
N ILE A 41 -8.14 -8.13 5.44
CA ILE A 41 -7.45 -6.84 5.28
C ILE A 41 -6.41 -6.63 6.37
N ALA A 42 -6.75 -6.92 7.63
CA ALA A 42 -5.79 -6.81 8.73
C ALA A 42 -4.62 -7.79 8.56
N SER A 43 -4.89 -9.05 8.18
CA SER A 43 -3.84 -10.03 7.90
C SER A 43 -2.95 -9.60 6.73
N TYR A 44 -3.56 -9.17 5.61
CA TYR A 44 -2.85 -8.61 4.46
C TYR A 44 -1.92 -7.46 4.89
N ALA A 45 -2.46 -6.43 5.55
CA ALA A 45 -1.68 -5.27 5.95
C ALA A 45 -0.54 -5.64 6.91
N GLY A 46 -0.80 -6.52 7.89
CA GLY A 46 0.22 -6.99 8.83
C GLY A 46 1.39 -7.71 8.15
N THR A 47 1.12 -8.69 7.29
CA THR A 47 2.16 -9.40 6.52
C THR A 47 2.93 -8.44 5.64
N THR A 48 2.21 -7.51 5.04
CA THR A 48 2.74 -6.57 4.07
C THR A 48 3.65 -5.51 4.72
N ILE A 49 3.33 -5.06 5.94
CA ILE A 49 4.21 -4.23 6.77
C ILE A 49 5.53 -4.96 7.06
N ALA A 50 5.49 -6.25 7.39
CA ALA A 50 6.70 -7.03 7.65
C ALA A 50 7.59 -7.11 6.39
N ILE A 51 7.00 -7.33 5.22
CA ILE A 51 7.71 -7.30 3.93
C ILE A 51 8.34 -5.92 3.68
N LEU A 52 7.61 -4.84 3.98
CA LEU A 52 8.09 -3.47 3.78
C LEU A 52 9.29 -3.16 4.68
N ILE A 53 9.26 -3.60 5.95
CA ILE A 53 10.38 -3.46 6.89
C ILE A 53 11.59 -4.24 6.36
N ALA A 54 11.41 -5.50 5.96
CA ALA A 54 12.49 -6.32 5.41
C ALA A 54 13.10 -5.67 4.15
N ALA A 55 12.26 -5.19 3.25
CA ALA A 55 12.70 -4.48 2.04
C ALA A 55 13.49 -3.20 2.39
N LEU A 56 13.05 -2.42 3.38
CA LEU A 56 13.79 -1.23 3.84
C LEU A 56 15.17 -1.60 4.42
N THR A 57 15.24 -2.66 5.22
CA THR A 57 16.52 -3.17 5.74
C THR A 57 17.46 -3.57 4.59
N PHE A 58 16.95 -4.23 3.55
CA PHE A 58 17.73 -4.53 2.36
C PHE A 58 18.19 -3.27 1.62
N VAL A 59 17.31 -2.26 1.43
CA VAL A 59 17.70 -0.98 0.81
C VAL A 59 18.84 -0.33 1.58
N ILE A 60 18.80 -0.31 2.92
CA ILE A 60 19.86 0.29 3.74
C ILE A 60 21.16 -0.53 3.65
N GLY A 61 21.06 -1.85 3.63
CA GLY A 61 22.20 -2.77 3.58
C GLY A 61 22.87 -2.93 2.19
N ILE A 62 22.20 -2.55 1.10
CA ILE A 62 22.76 -2.65 -0.26
C ILE A 62 23.85 -1.60 -0.46
N GLY A 63 25.10 -2.05 -0.63
CA GLY A 63 26.30 -1.21 -0.89
C GLY A 63 26.76 -1.15 -2.36
N GLY A 64 25.88 -1.38 -3.33
CA GLY A 64 26.25 -1.47 -4.76
C GLY A 64 26.45 -0.12 -5.48
N ARG A 65 27.05 -0.16 -6.69
CA ARG A 65 27.28 1.03 -7.56
C ARG A 65 26.01 1.81 -7.89
N ASN A 66 24.87 1.13 -8.04
CA ASN A 66 23.56 1.76 -8.25
C ASN A 66 23.05 2.49 -7.01
N MET A 67 23.30 1.97 -5.80
CA MET A 67 22.98 2.68 -4.55
C MET A 67 23.85 3.93 -4.37
N HIS A 68 25.12 3.87 -4.79
CA HIS A 68 26.00 5.03 -4.75
C HIS A 68 25.51 6.15 -5.67
N LYS A 69 25.00 5.81 -6.87
CA LYS A 69 24.30 6.77 -7.74
C LYS A 69 23.04 7.34 -7.09
N VAL A 70 22.17 6.50 -6.53
CA VAL A 70 20.92 6.97 -5.87
C VAL A 70 21.22 7.91 -4.71
N LYS A 71 22.29 7.65 -3.95
CA LYS A 71 22.80 8.55 -2.90
C LYS A 71 23.40 9.84 -3.49
N SER A 72 24.18 9.77 -4.57
CA SER A 72 24.83 10.93 -5.19
C SER A 72 23.84 11.87 -5.90
N TYR A 73 22.76 11.33 -6.46
CA TYR A 73 21.72 12.09 -7.17
C TYR A 73 20.60 12.61 -6.23
N GLY A 74 20.70 12.40 -4.91
CA GLY A 74 19.72 12.88 -3.93
C GLY A 74 18.38 12.13 -3.91
N TYR A 75 18.24 11.03 -4.67
CA TYR A 75 17.00 10.24 -4.73
C TYR A 75 16.76 9.40 -3.48
N MET A 76 17.79 9.16 -2.65
CA MET A 76 17.66 8.37 -1.41
C MET A 76 16.57 8.91 -0.48
N THR A 77 16.47 10.23 -0.32
CA THR A 77 15.43 10.87 0.50
C THR A 77 14.03 10.58 -0.04
N THR A 78 13.87 10.56 -1.37
CA THR A 78 12.61 10.21 -2.02
C THR A 78 12.23 8.75 -1.77
N VAL A 79 13.20 7.83 -1.80
CA VAL A 79 12.96 6.41 -1.47
C VAL A 79 12.49 6.26 -0.04
N ILE A 80 13.20 6.87 0.93
CA ILE A 80 12.84 6.78 2.34
C ILE A 80 11.44 7.33 2.60
N ILE A 81 11.10 8.48 1.99
CA ILE A 81 9.75 9.07 2.10
C ILE A 81 8.68 8.12 1.54
N MET A 82 8.92 7.48 0.39
CA MET A 82 7.98 6.51 -0.18
C MET A 82 7.74 5.32 0.75
N TYR A 83 8.81 4.75 1.33
CA TYR A 83 8.69 3.65 2.30
C TYR A 83 7.94 4.10 3.57
N ALA A 84 8.23 5.29 4.09
CA ALA A 84 7.57 5.81 5.28
C ALA A 84 6.06 6.09 5.05
N LEU A 85 5.71 6.67 3.90
CA LEU A 85 4.30 6.92 3.54
C LEU A 85 3.54 5.62 3.31
N THR A 86 4.15 4.65 2.63
CA THR A 86 3.54 3.32 2.42
C THR A 86 3.35 2.58 3.76
N PHE A 87 4.30 2.72 4.69
CA PHE A 87 4.15 2.17 6.05
C PHE A 87 2.96 2.78 6.80
N ALA A 88 2.83 4.11 6.75
CA ALA A 88 1.70 4.81 7.36
C ALA A 88 0.35 4.39 6.75
N GLU A 89 0.28 4.29 5.42
CA GLU A 89 -0.92 3.83 4.71
C GLU A 89 -1.30 2.39 5.10
N LEU A 90 -0.34 1.47 5.11
CA LEU A 90 -0.59 0.10 5.56
C LEU A 90 -1.04 0.04 7.03
N GLY A 91 -0.51 0.92 7.88
CA GLY A 91 -0.98 1.07 9.25
C GLY A 91 -2.45 1.47 9.31
N ILE A 92 -2.87 2.44 8.50
CA ILE A 92 -4.27 2.82 8.38
C ILE A 92 -5.11 1.64 7.88
N VAL A 93 -4.68 0.94 6.82
CA VAL A 93 -5.38 -0.24 6.28
C VAL A 93 -5.53 -1.34 7.33
N PHE A 94 -4.49 -1.59 8.13
CA PHE A 94 -4.51 -2.56 9.22
C PHE A 94 -5.58 -2.21 10.25
N PHE A 95 -5.61 -0.96 10.72
CA PHE A 95 -6.64 -0.50 11.67
C PHE A 95 -8.04 -0.47 11.05
N MET A 96 -8.18 -0.14 9.75
CA MET A 96 -9.48 -0.25 9.06
C MET A 96 -9.98 -1.69 9.03
N GLY A 97 -9.09 -2.67 8.83
CA GLY A 97 -9.42 -4.09 8.95
C GLY A 97 -9.90 -4.47 10.35
N LEU A 98 -9.20 -3.99 11.39
CA LEU A 98 -9.63 -4.17 12.78
C LEU A 98 -10.99 -3.52 13.08
N PHE A 99 -11.21 -2.28 12.61
CA PHE A 99 -12.49 -1.59 12.78
C PHE A 99 -13.63 -2.29 12.05
N LEU A 100 -13.40 -2.88 10.89
CA LEU A 100 -14.40 -3.69 10.19
C LEU A 100 -14.83 -4.91 11.01
N MET A 101 -13.90 -5.57 11.71
CA MET A 101 -14.22 -6.66 12.61
C MET A 101 -14.95 -6.18 13.87
N ALA A 102 -14.51 -5.07 14.46
CA ALA A 102 -15.07 -4.52 15.69
C ALA A 102 -16.48 -3.90 15.51
N THR A 103 -16.76 -3.33 14.33
CA THR A 103 -18.05 -2.70 13.99
C THR A 103 -19.00 -3.64 13.25
N SER A 104 -18.75 -4.96 13.33
CA SER A 104 -19.61 -6.00 12.76
C SER A 104 -21.08 -5.91 13.21
N LYS A 105 -21.31 -5.44 14.45
CA LYS A 105 -22.66 -5.27 15.03
C LYS A 105 -23.32 -3.92 14.72
N GLU A 106 -22.53 -2.86 14.55
CA GLU A 106 -22.99 -1.50 14.18
C GLU A 106 -22.29 -1.04 12.90
N PRO A 107 -22.83 -1.40 11.73
CA PRO A 107 -22.11 -1.31 10.47
C PRO A 107 -21.90 0.13 9.98
N ILE A 108 -20.63 0.54 9.84
CA ILE A 108 -20.28 1.75 9.07
C ILE A 108 -20.30 1.40 7.58
N ASN A 109 -21.32 1.86 6.84
CA ASN A 109 -21.58 1.43 5.47
C ASN A 109 -20.48 1.77 4.45
N PHE A 110 -19.67 2.81 4.71
CA PHE A 110 -18.64 3.26 3.78
C PHE A 110 -17.24 2.65 4.07
N LEU A 111 -17.07 2.05 5.25
CA LEU A 111 -15.77 1.52 5.70
C LEU A 111 -15.24 0.34 4.85
N PRO A 112 -16.06 -0.64 4.43
CA PRO A 112 -15.60 -1.74 3.58
C PRO A 112 -15.09 -1.29 2.21
N THR A 113 -15.75 -0.29 1.63
CA THR A 113 -15.39 0.24 0.32
C THR A 113 -14.07 0.99 0.38
N LEU A 114 -13.89 1.82 1.40
CA LEU A 114 -12.62 2.53 1.59
C LEU A 114 -11.47 1.57 1.90
N SER A 115 -11.69 0.56 2.74
CA SER A 115 -10.63 -0.39 3.10
C SER A 115 -10.13 -1.18 1.89
N ILE A 116 -11.03 -1.60 0.99
CA ILE A 116 -10.66 -2.25 -0.29
C ILE A 116 -9.90 -1.28 -1.19
N GLY A 117 -10.36 -0.02 -1.29
CA GLY A 117 -9.66 1.00 -2.06
C GLY A 117 -8.22 1.22 -1.59
N PHE A 118 -8.03 1.47 -0.29
CA PHE A 118 -6.68 1.64 0.28
C PHE A 118 -5.84 0.36 0.22
N ALA A 119 -6.44 -0.83 0.35
CA ALA A 119 -5.74 -2.10 0.15
C ALA A 119 -5.25 -2.25 -1.29
N ALA A 120 -6.06 -1.89 -2.28
CA ALA A 120 -5.67 -1.92 -3.70
C ALA A 120 -4.55 -0.92 -4.01
N THR A 121 -4.62 0.30 -3.45
CA THR A 121 -3.58 1.31 -3.64
C THR A 121 -2.26 0.88 -3.00
N SER A 122 -2.28 0.43 -1.75
CA SER A 122 -1.08 -0.04 -1.04
C SER A 122 -0.41 -1.24 -1.71
N LEU A 123 -1.19 -2.11 -2.36
CA LEU A 123 -0.64 -3.20 -3.20
C LEU A 123 0.18 -2.64 -4.38
N MET A 124 -0.32 -1.60 -5.04
CA MET A 124 0.42 -0.95 -6.13
C MET A 124 1.69 -0.26 -5.62
N HIS A 125 1.64 0.44 -4.47
CA HIS A 125 2.84 1.05 -3.89
C HIS A 125 3.92 0.02 -3.63
N ILE A 126 3.56 -1.13 -3.07
CA ILE A 126 4.53 -2.17 -2.73
C ILE A 126 5.09 -2.84 -3.96
N SER A 127 4.26 -3.04 -4.98
CA SER A 127 4.73 -3.51 -6.28
C SER A 127 5.80 -2.56 -6.84
N LEU A 128 5.58 -1.24 -6.77
CA LEU A 128 6.56 -0.24 -7.18
C LEU A 128 7.84 -0.29 -6.33
N LEU A 129 7.72 -0.38 -5.01
CA LEU A 129 8.86 -0.46 -4.10
C LEU A 129 9.70 -1.74 -4.31
N LEU A 130 9.05 -2.88 -4.59
CA LEU A 130 9.75 -4.13 -4.90
C LEU A 130 10.50 -4.05 -6.24
N VAL A 131 9.88 -3.48 -7.28
CA VAL A 131 10.56 -3.22 -8.56
C VAL A 131 11.77 -2.30 -8.36
N GLN A 132 11.61 -1.26 -7.53
CA GLN A 132 12.68 -0.35 -7.18
C GLN A 132 13.84 -1.06 -6.46
N LEU A 133 13.54 -1.89 -5.44
CA LEU A 133 14.51 -2.69 -4.72
C LEU A 133 15.26 -3.65 -5.67
N PHE A 134 14.54 -4.32 -6.57
CA PHE A 134 15.14 -5.22 -7.56
C PHE A 134 16.12 -4.47 -8.47
N ASN A 135 15.74 -3.28 -8.94
CA ASN A 135 16.62 -2.45 -9.76
C ASN A 135 17.86 -1.97 -9.00
N PHE A 136 17.75 -1.71 -7.69
CA PHE A 136 18.89 -1.36 -6.85
C PHE A 136 19.83 -2.54 -6.57
N SER A 137 19.26 -3.75 -6.49
CA SER A 137 20.02 -4.99 -6.27
C SER A 137 20.80 -5.44 -7.53
N LYS A 138 20.37 -5.05 -8.73
CA LYS A 138 21.09 -5.36 -9.98
C LYS A 138 22.52 -4.80 -9.94
N LYS A 139 23.50 -5.70 -9.87
CA LYS A 139 24.92 -5.41 -10.12
C LYS A 139 25.15 -5.37 -11.64
N LYS A 140 25.03 -4.20 -12.26
CA LYS A 140 25.67 -3.90 -13.54
C LYS A 140 26.80 -2.91 -13.30
#